data_AF-A0A537JKV5-F1
#
_entry.id   AF-A0A537JKV5-F1
#
_cell.length_a   1.000
_cell.length_b   1.000
_cell.length_c   1.000
_cell.angle_alpha   90.00
_cell.angle_beta   90.00
_cell.angle_gamma   90.00
#
_symmetry.space_group_name_H-M   'P 1'
#
loop_
_entity.id
_entity.type
_entity.pdbx_description
1 polymer ?
#
loop_
_entity_poly.entity_id
_entity_poly.type
_entity_poly.pdbx_seq_one_letter_code
_entity_poly.pdbx_strand_id
1 'polypeptide(L)'
;MSSPIWMLAWRSLADRPRRSLLLLVGYGIGVAVMIALLSVGDALLAQARDRDLVSGGDVVLLPEGIDPNVLKVNGVTDLSFTIQQAGFITREILLGPRFAPAIAAAAPQIIARQIYVRAPGRVVPAIATAGIPSLDSAAGVTAAVPGAEDTPRDRAWLAPAPGALIDRIDRFHRPPPAARPAWAEWDYFNFIDPATGAYGYLTILAGGQGRGGVFLRIKQPGRAVEDIAIPAAVRPGDLGFDSADQRIGPAQVRNAGGRYHIMVNDARARVDLWLIPDPGFYLPPGETAGDTVISGYVVPAVRGRVRGEIRTRDISLRLERAAGYHDHNWGTWRGVTWEWGEGGGEAMPLPARHGATAAAGGNVLAHAGGAVLYGELHVAGSAPGVGGRPAALFVWARPQPDSAPRGGAFLAAMPVTAIRYEGWHPGPVLAGRRVPAPADVTVEAGAGADHISVHIRVWDALASIAGQGGS
;
A
#
# COMPACT_ATOMS: atom_id res chain seq x y z
N MET A 1 70.49 38.18 10.96
CA MET A 1 71.17 36.87 11.10
C MET A 1 70.40 35.86 10.26
N SER A 2 70.86 35.58 9.04
CA SER A 2 70.25 34.60 8.15
C SER A 2 70.44 33.22 8.75
N SER A 3 69.34 32.51 9.04
CA SER A 3 69.39 31.21 9.72
C SER A 3 70.34 30.25 8.98
N PRO A 4 71.25 29.55 9.68
CA PRO A 4 72.18 28.60 9.07
C PRO A 4 71.49 27.52 8.21
N ILE A 5 70.20 27.28 8.47
CA ILE A 5 69.33 26.39 7.69
C ILE A 5 69.13 26.91 6.25
N TRP A 6 68.90 28.20 6.07
CA TRP A 6 68.70 28.80 4.75
C TRP A 6 69.97 28.78 3.89
N MET A 7 71.13 28.93 4.52
CA MET A 7 72.42 28.89 3.83
C MET A 7 72.79 27.46 3.39
N LEU A 8 72.49 26.46 4.22
CA LEU A 8 72.65 25.03 3.87
C LEU A 8 71.69 24.59 2.76
N ALA A 9 70.43 25.03 2.80
CA ALA A 9 69.44 24.72 1.76
C ALA A 9 69.85 25.26 0.38
N TRP A 10 70.31 26.52 0.31
CA TRP A 10 70.78 27.12 -0.94
C TRP A 10 72.04 26.46 -1.49
N ARG A 11 72.99 26.09 -0.63
CA ARG A 11 74.18 25.34 -1.05
C ARG A 11 73.83 23.93 -1.55
N SER A 12 72.90 23.25 -0.89
CA SER A 12 72.42 21.93 -1.32
C SER A 12 71.72 21.98 -2.69
N LEU A 13 70.97 23.05 -2.98
CA LEU A 13 70.35 23.28 -4.29
C LEU A 13 71.40 23.52 -5.39
N ALA A 14 72.49 24.24 -5.07
CA ALA A 14 73.56 24.60 -6.01
C ALA A 14 74.57 23.46 -6.29
N ASP A 15 74.75 22.51 -5.37
CA ASP A 15 75.73 21.42 -5.49
C ASP A 15 75.34 20.38 -6.58
N ARG A 16 74.04 20.20 -6.84
CA ARG A 16 73.53 19.27 -7.88
C ARG A 16 72.40 19.87 -8.72
N PRO A 17 72.69 20.88 -9.54
CA PRO A 17 71.68 21.74 -10.18
C PRO A 17 70.69 20.95 -11.04
N ARG A 18 71.14 19.90 -11.75
CA ARG A 18 70.27 19.05 -12.57
C ARG A 18 69.28 18.21 -11.76
N ARG A 19 69.70 17.66 -10.61
CA ARG A 19 68.81 16.88 -9.73
C ARG A 19 67.84 17.78 -8.98
N SER A 20 68.31 18.94 -8.52
CA SER A 20 67.47 19.96 -7.89
C SER A 20 66.38 20.48 -8.83
N LEU A 21 66.74 20.76 -10.10
CA LEU A 21 65.78 21.18 -11.13
C LEU A 21 64.76 20.08 -11.41
N LEU A 22 65.19 18.82 -11.58
CA LEU A 22 64.30 17.69 -11.80
C LEU A 22 63.31 17.51 -10.63
N LEU A 23 63.78 17.62 -9.39
CA LEU A 23 62.94 17.51 -8.19
C LEU A 23 61.96 18.67 -8.07
N LEU A 24 62.39 19.91 -8.35
CA LEU A 24 61.51 21.09 -8.34
C LEU A 24 60.43 21.02 -9.42
N VAL A 25 60.79 20.59 -10.63
CA VAL A 25 59.84 20.37 -11.73
C VAL A 25 58.89 19.24 -11.38
N GLY A 26 59.38 18.11 -10.87
CA GLY A 26 58.55 16.99 -10.44
C GLY A 26 57.58 17.38 -9.32
N TYR A 27 58.04 18.16 -8.34
CA TYR A 27 57.21 18.69 -7.27
C TYR A 27 56.16 19.68 -7.80
N GLY A 28 56.57 20.61 -8.67
CA GLY A 28 55.65 21.57 -9.30
C GLY A 28 54.57 20.90 -10.14
N ILE A 29 54.92 19.87 -10.92
CA ILE A 29 53.97 19.06 -11.68
C ILE A 29 53.04 18.30 -10.73
N GLY A 30 53.58 17.67 -9.66
CA GLY A 30 52.78 16.97 -8.67
C GLY A 30 51.75 17.88 -7.99
N VAL A 31 52.17 19.09 -7.58
CA VAL A 31 51.28 20.10 -6.99
C VAL A 31 50.26 20.59 -8.00
N ALA A 32 50.64 20.85 -9.25
CA ALA A 32 49.72 21.28 -10.30
C ALA A 32 48.65 20.22 -10.60
N VAL A 33 49.05 18.94 -10.67
CA VAL A 33 48.12 17.80 -10.81
C VAL A 33 47.19 17.72 -9.60
N MET A 34 47.71 17.87 -8.38
CA MET A 34 46.89 17.82 -7.17
C MET A 34 45.87 18.97 -7.12
N ILE A 35 46.27 20.19 -7.50
CA ILE A 35 45.36 21.34 -7.63
C ILE A 35 44.30 21.09 -8.71
N ALA A 36 44.69 20.55 -9.86
CA ALA A 36 43.75 20.22 -10.93
C ALA A 36 42.72 19.18 -10.45
N LEU A 37 43.16 18.11 -9.78
CA LEU A 37 42.29 17.08 -9.23
C LEU A 37 41.35 17.62 -8.13
N LEU A 38 41.85 18.49 -7.25
CA LEU A 38 41.01 19.16 -6.24
C LEU A 38 39.99 20.10 -6.88
N SER A 39 40.36 20.85 -7.93
CA SER A 39 39.41 21.73 -8.63
C SER A 39 38.34 20.96 -9.40
N VAL A 40 38.67 19.78 -9.95
CA VAL A 40 37.70 18.86 -10.54
C VAL A 40 36.78 18.30 -9.45
N GLY A 41 37.33 18.01 -8.27
CA GLY A 41 36.55 17.63 -7.09
C GLY A 41 35.54 18.71 -6.68
N ASP A 42 35.96 19.98 -6.62
CA ASP A 42 35.08 21.11 -6.29
C ASP A 42 34.03 21.37 -7.37
N ALA A 43 34.39 21.24 -8.66
CA ALA A 43 33.45 21.35 -9.76
C ALA A 43 32.41 20.21 -9.72
N LEU A 44 32.83 18.98 -9.47
CA LEU A 44 31.93 17.82 -9.27
C LEU A 44 31.05 18.00 -8.02
N LEU A 45 31.58 18.59 -6.96
CA LEU A 45 30.83 18.86 -5.73
C LEU A 45 29.82 20.00 -5.90
N ALA A 46 30.17 21.04 -6.66
CA ALA A 46 29.27 22.12 -7.04
C ALA A 46 28.15 21.59 -7.96
N GLN A 47 28.50 20.74 -8.91
CA GLN A 47 27.58 20.06 -9.80
C GLN A 47 26.63 19.12 -9.02
N ALA A 48 27.13 18.33 -8.07
CA ALA A 48 26.31 17.48 -7.20
C ALA A 48 25.40 18.26 -6.22
N ARG A 49 25.69 19.56 -5.97
CA ARG A 49 24.86 20.46 -5.16
C ARG A 49 23.79 21.19 -5.97
N ASP A 50 23.88 21.15 -7.29
CA ASP A 50 22.90 21.78 -8.17
C ASP A 50 21.56 21.04 -8.09
N ARG A 51 20.47 21.78 -7.88
CA ARG A 51 19.12 21.20 -7.74
C ARG A 51 18.60 20.65 -9.07
N ASP A 52 19.18 21.09 -10.19
CA ASP A 52 18.69 20.81 -11.54
C ASP A 52 19.28 19.52 -12.15
N LEU A 53 20.18 18.83 -11.44
CA LEU A 53 20.90 17.65 -11.96
C LEU A 53 20.19 16.31 -11.77
N VAL A 54 19.08 16.29 -11.03
CA VAL A 54 18.13 15.18 -11.07
C VAL A 54 16.99 15.62 -11.98
N SER A 55 16.96 15.11 -13.21
CA SER A 55 15.81 15.35 -14.10
C SER A 55 14.53 14.86 -13.40
N GLY A 56 13.53 15.72 -13.17
CA GLY A 56 12.18 15.21 -12.88
C GLY A 56 11.22 15.99 -11.98
N GLY A 57 11.36 17.31 -11.79
CA GLY A 57 10.31 18.15 -11.17
C GLY A 57 10.55 18.52 -9.70
N ASP A 58 9.59 19.24 -9.10
CA ASP A 58 9.71 19.83 -7.74
C ASP A 58 9.75 18.79 -6.60
N VAL A 59 9.35 17.54 -6.87
CA VAL A 59 9.27 16.45 -5.89
C VAL A 59 9.82 15.16 -6.50
N VAL A 60 10.75 14.51 -5.80
CA VAL A 60 11.28 13.18 -6.15
C VAL A 60 10.85 12.16 -5.10
N LEU A 61 10.19 11.08 -5.54
CA LEU A 61 9.78 9.96 -4.68
C LEU A 61 10.83 8.85 -4.74
N LEU A 62 11.33 8.44 -3.57
CA LEU A 62 12.32 7.37 -3.43
C LEU A 62 11.77 6.25 -2.53
N PRO A 63 12.14 4.98 -2.79
CA PRO A 63 11.93 3.91 -1.82
C PRO A 63 12.49 4.27 -0.44
N GLU A 64 11.78 3.85 0.59
CA GLU A 64 12.19 4.01 1.99
C GLU A 64 13.59 3.42 2.24
N GLY A 65 14.40 4.12 3.03
CA GLY A 65 15.77 3.70 3.36
C GLY A 65 16.86 4.14 2.37
N ILE A 66 16.50 4.81 1.27
CA ILE A 66 17.47 5.35 0.31
C ILE A 66 17.82 6.80 0.69
N ASP A 67 19.11 7.04 0.94
CA ASP A 67 19.62 8.40 1.13
C ASP A 67 19.59 9.15 -0.21
N PRO A 68 18.84 10.26 -0.33
CA PRO A 68 18.80 11.09 -1.53
C PRO A 68 20.19 11.58 -1.97
N ASN A 69 21.14 11.69 -1.05
CA ASN A 69 22.52 12.08 -1.37
C ASN A 69 23.27 11.00 -2.16
N VAL A 70 22.95 9.71 -1.96
CA VAL A 70 23.58 8.60 -2.68
C VAL A 70 23.24 8.62 -4.17
N LEU A 71 22.09 9.19 -4.54
CA LEU A 71 21.69 9.40 -5.94
C LEU A 71 22.42 10.59 -6.60
N LYS A 72 22.94 11.52 -5.80
CA LYS A 72 23.58 12.77 -6.29
C LYS A 72 25.07 12.62 -6.51
N VAL A 73 25.73 11.82 -5.66
CA VAL A 73 27.13 11.47 -5.89
C VAL A 73 27.11 10.33 -6.92
N ASN A 74 27.77 10.50 -8.07
CA ASN A 74 27.89 9.54 -9.18
C ASN A 74 28.36 8.10 -8.82
N GLY A 75 28.37 7.70 -7.54
CA GLY A 75 28.67 6.36 -7.06
C GLY A 75 27.65 5.30 -7.50
N VAL A 76 26.48 5.68 -8.02
CA VAL A 76 25.54 4.71 -8.58
C VAL A 76 24.75 5.24 -9.77
N THR A 77 25.41 5.30 -10.93
CA THR A 77 24.80 5.68 -12.22
C THR A 77 23.83 4.63 -12.79
N ASP A 78 23.48 3.58 -12.03
CA ASP A 78 22.79 2.39 -12.55
C ASP A 78 21.68 1.85 -11.61
N LEU A 79 21.25 2.65 -10.62
CA LEU A 79 20.14 2.27 -9.74
C LEU A 79 18.81 2.62 -10.38
N SER A 80 18.23 1.65 -11.10
CA SER A 80 16.80 1.70 -11.43
C SER A 80 15.99 1.15 -10.25
N PHE A 81 15.21 2.02 -9.60
CA PHE A 81 14.29 1.62 -8.56
C PHE A 81 12.87 1.50 -9.11
N THR A 82 12.15 0.48 -8.65
CA THR A 82 10.72 0.39 -8.91
C THR A 82 9.98 0.95 -7.70
N ILE A 83 9.17 1.97 -7.93
CA ILE A 83 8.23 2.44 -6.90
C ILE A 83 7.10 1.41 -6.82
N GLN A 84 7.02 0.71 -5.70
CA GLN A 84 5.89 -0.18 -5.43
C GLN A 84 4.59 0.62 -5.49
N GLN A 85 3.57 0.06 -6.15
CA GLN A 85 2.27 0.73 -6.32
C GLN A 85 2.32 2.08 -7.07
N ALA A 86 3.30 2.29 -7.97
CA ALA A 86 3.40 3.50 -8.79
C ALA A 86 2.09 3.89 -9.49
N GLY A 87 1.30 2.92 -9.93
CA GLY A 87 -0.02 3.17 -10.52
C GLY A 87 -1.02 3.77 -9.54
N PHE A 88 -1.07 3.28 -8.30
CA PHE A 88 -1.91 3.87 -7.25
C PHE A 88 -1.42 5.27 -6.88
N ILE A 89 -0.10 5.44 -6.67
CA ILE A 89 0.49 6.72 -6.32
C ILE A 89 0.20 7.77 -7.40
N THR A 90 0.37 7.41 -8.68
CA THR A 90 0.11 8.34 -9.77
C THR A 90 -1.38 8.69 -9.87
N ARG A 91 -2.27 7.69 -9.88
CA ARG A 91 -3.71 7.91 -10.14
C ARG A 91 -4.48 8.44 -8.94
N GLU A 92 -4.28 7.84 -7.77
CA GLU A 92 -5.12 8.08 -6.58
C GLU A 92 -4.52 9.15 -5.66
N ILE A 93 -3.20 9.37 -5.72
CA ILE A 93 -2.51 10.37 -4.89
C ILE A 93 -2.17 11.59 -5.74
N LEU A 94 -1.17 11.52 -6.62
CA LEU A 94 -0.61 12.68 -7.31
C LEU A 94 -1.61 13.36 -8.25
N LEU A 95 -2.35 12.56 -9.02
CA LEU A 95 -3.44 13.03 -9.89
C LEU A 95 -4.82 12.94 -9.19
N GLY A 96 -4.82 12.62 -7.89
CA GLY A 96 -6.03 12.48 -7.10
C GLY A 96 -6.65 13.81 -6.68
N PRO A 97 -7.94 13.84 -6.28
CA PRO A 97 -8.66 15.07 -5.94
C PRO A 97 -8.02 15.90 -4.83
N ARG A 98 -7.31 15.28 -3.88
CA ARG A 98 -6.64 15.99 -2.78
C ARG A 98 -5.57 16.95 -3.28
N PHE A 99 -4.77 16.52 -4.26
CA PHE A 99 -3.62 17.28 -4.76
C PHE A 99 -3.90 18.02 -6.07
N ALA A 100 -5.08 17.87 -6.65
CA ALA A 100 -5.49 18.58 -7.87
C ALA A 100 -5.27 20.11 -7.82
N PRO A 101 -5.43 20.84 -6.69
CA PRO A 101 -5.13 22.27 -6.65
C PRO A 101 -3.62 22.62 -6.67
N ALA A 102 -2.76 21.67 -6.33
CA ALA A 102 -1.32 21.88 -6.13
C ALA A 102 -0.45 21.21 -7.20
N ILE A 103 -0.90 20.10 -7.79
CA ILE A 103 -0.16 19.33 -8.79
C ILE A 103 -0.87 19.49 -10.13
N ALA A 104 -0.20 20.16 -11.06
CA ALA A 104 -0.72 20.36 -12.42
C ALA A 104 -0.59 19.08 -13.28
N ALA A 105 0.52 18.35 -13.14
CA ALA A 105 0.79 17.11 -13.85
C ALA A 105 1.78 16.24 -13.07
N ALA A 106 1.70 14.92 -13.26
CA ALA A 106 2.64 13.96 -12.72
C ALA A 106 2.94 12.90 -13.78
N ALA A 107 4.22 12.66 -14.06
CA ALA A 107 4.68 11.71 -15.07
C ALA A 107 5.56 10.61 -14.43
N PRO A 108 5.09 9.36 -14.35
CA PRO A 108 5.92 8.25 -13.87
C PRO A 108 6.96 7.90 -14.94
N GLN A 109 8.25 7.90 -14.57
CA GLN A 109 9.36 7.63 -15.48
C GLN A 109 10.15 6.38 -15.08
N ILE A 110 10.65 5.66 -16.07
CA ILE A 110 11.79 4.74 -15.95
C ILE A 110 12.95 5.45 -16.64
N ILE A 111 13.98 5.82 -15.88
CA ILE A 111 15.10 6.61 -16.41
C ILE A 111 16.35 5.73 -16.44
N ALA A 112 17.13 5.88 -17.53
CA ALA A 112 18.48 5.36 -17.66
C ALA A 112 18.64 3.85 -17.40
N ARG A 113 17.67 3.04 -17.82
CA ARG A 113 17.72 1.59 -17.61
C ARG A 113 18.59 0.91 -18.67
N GLN A 114 19.60 0.14 -18.23
CA GLN A 114 20.38 -0.67 -19.16
C GLN A 114 19.54 -1.78 -19.78
N ILE A 115 19.58 -1.87 -21.11
CA ILE A 115 18.98 -2.90 -21.94
C ILE A 115 20.01 -3.48 -22.91
N TYR A 116 19.72 -4.65 -23.47
CA TYR A 116 20.54 -5.27 -24.50
C TYR A 116 19.69 -5.46 -25.75
N VAL A 117 20.08 -4.80 -26.84
CA VAL A 117 19.40 -4.89 -28.13
C VAL A 117 20.07 -5.98 -28.94
N ARG A 118 19.32 -7.04 -29.24
CA ARG A 118 19.76 -8.11 -30.15
C ARG A 118 19.35 -7.76 -31.58
N ALA A 119 20.34 -7.62 -32.46
CA ALA A 119 20.16 -7.49 -33.90
C ALA A 119 20.82 -8.70 -34.59
N PRO A 120 20.54 -8.98 -35.88
CA PRO A 120 21.19 -10.07 -36.59
C PRO A 120 22.73 -10.01 -36.46
N GLY A 121 23.32 -11.04 -35.87
CA GLY A 121 24.76 -11.15 -35.66
C GLY A 121 25.39 -10.30 -34.55
N ARG A 122 24.61 -9.48 -33.79
CA ARG A 122 25.17 -8.64 -32.72
C ARG A 122 24.24 -8.43 -31.53
N VAL A 123 24.82 -8.25 -30.35
CA VAL A 123 24.14 -7.76 -29.14
C VAL A 123 24.83 -6.47 -28.73
N VAL A 124 24.06 -5.39 -28.61
CA VAL A 124 24.57 -4.06 -28.27
C VAL A 124 23.93 -3.62 -26.96
N PRO A 125 24.71 -3.24 -25.93
CA PRO A 125 24.16 -2.61 -24.74
C PRO A 125 23.64 -1.21 -25.10
N ALA A 126 22.49 -0.83 -24.55
CA ALA A 126 21.91 0.49 -24.71
C ALA A 126 21.31 0.94 -23.38
N ILE A 127 21.14 2.25 -23.21
CA ILE A 127 20.43 2.85 -22.09
C ILE A 127 19.09 3.34 -22.60
N ALA A 128 18.01 2.96 -21.93
CA ALA A 128 16.65 3.31 -22.30
C ALA A 128 15.94 4.08 -21.19
N THR A 129 15.22 5.13 -21.60
CA THR A 129 14.26 5.85 -20.77
C THR A 129 12.87 5.63 -21.36
N ALA A 130 11.86 5.48 -20.50
CA ALA A 130 10.48 5.30 -20.90
C ALA A 130 9.55 6.03 -19.94
N GLY A 131 8.49 6.62 -20.51
CA GLY A 131 7.41 7.29 -19.81
C GLY A 131 6.10 7.08 -20.54
N ILE A 132 5.04 7.73 -20.05
CA ILE A 132 3.73 7.71 -20.70
C ILE A 132 3.64 9.00 -21.54
N PRO A 133 3.61 8.94 -22.87
CA PRO A 133 3.79 10.12 -23.72
C PRO A 133 2.90 11.31 -23.37
N SER A 134 1.61 11.08 -23.08
CA SER A 134 0.69 12.14 -22.68
C SER A 134 1.06 12.81 -21.35
N LEU A 135 1.51 12.03 -20.37
CA LEU A 135 1.94 12.55 -19.06
C LEU A 135 3.29 13.24 -19.15
N ASP A 136 4.22 12.70 -19.93
CA ASP A 136 5.54 13.28 -20.17
C ASP A 136 5.40 14.66 -20.80
N SER A 137 4.52 14.78 -21.80
CA SER A 137 4.20 16.05 -22.44
C SER A 137 3.55 17.03 -21.46
N ALA A 138 2.57 16.58 -20.67
CA ALA A 138 1.89 17.42 -19.69
C ALA A 138 2.81 17.93 -18.56
N ALA A 139 3.77 17.10 -18.13
CA ALA A 139 4.74 17.45 -17.09
C ALA A 139 6.00 18.15 -17.64
N GLY A 140 6.12 18.32 -18.96
CA GLY A 140 7.30 18.97 -19.57
C GLY A 140 8.59 18.17 -19.42
N VAL A 141 8.53 16.84 -19.46
CA VAL A 141 9.70 15.97 -19.28
C VAL A 141 10.68 16.14 -20.44
N THR A 142 11.94 16.48 -20.15
CA THR A 142 13.00 16.71 -21.16
C THR A 142 13.24 15.50 -22.07
N ALA A 143 13.05 14.29 -21.55
CA ALA A 143 13.24 13.04 -22.28
C ALA A 143 11.99 12.60 -23.08
N ALA A 144 10.91 13.40 -23.10
CA ALA A 144 9.69 13.08 -23.84
C ALA A 144 10.00 12.92 -25.34
N VAL A 145 9.51 11.84 -25.95
CA VAL A 145 9.70 11.58 -27.38
C VAL A 145 8.69 12.41 -28.18
N PRO A 146 9.13 13.37 -29.01
CA PRO A 146 8.21 14.21 -29.77
C PRO A 146 7.33 13.39 -30.72
N GLY A 147 6.03 13.67 -30.73
CA GLY A 147 5.06 12.97 -31.58
C GLY A 147 4.71 11.54 -31.13
N ALA A 148 5.20 11.09 -29.97
CA ALA A 148 4.75 9.84 -29.38
C ALA A 148 3.33 9.98 -28.84
N GLU A 149 2.53 8.92 -29.00
CA GLU A 149 1.17 8.83 -28.50
C GLU A 149 1.05 7.67 -27.51
N ASP A 150 0.13 7.80 -26.55
CA ASP A 150 -0.18 6.74 -25.61
C ASP A 150 -0.60 5.46 -26.34
N THR A 151 0.07 4.36 -26.01
CA THR A 151 -0.34 3.04 -26.45
C THR A 151 -1.61 2.59 -25.71
N PRO A 152 -2.32 1.57 -26.20
CA PRO A 152 -3.40 0.95 -25.44
C PRO A 152 -2.98 0.48 -24.03
N ARG A 153 -1.71 0.08 -23.86
CA ARG A 153 -1.17 -0.36 -22.57
C ARG A 153 -0.99 0.82 -21.61
N ASP A 154 -0.56 1.97 -22.10
CA ASP A 154 -0.41 3.19 -21.30
C ASP A 154 -1.78 3.66 -20.81
N ARG A 155 -2.77 3.71 -21.72
CA ARG A 155 -4.16 4.01 -21.37
C ARG A 155 -4.73 3.03 -20.34
N ALA A 156 -4.50 1.72 -20.50
CA ALA A 156 -4.94 0.70 -19.53
C ALA A 156 -4.17 0.75 -18.20
N TRP A 157 -2.98 1.34 -18.17
CA TRP A 157 -2.24 1.57 -16.93
C TRP A 157 -2.80 2.79 -16.18
N LEU A 158 -3.14 3.87 -16.89
CA LEU A 158 -3.74 5.10 -16.34
C LEU A 158 -5.19 4.93 -15.92
N ALA A 159 -5.97 4.16 -16.68
CA ALA A 159 -7.38 3.93 -16.43
C ALA A 159 -7.69 2.44 -16.62
N PRO A 160 -7.24 1.56 -15.70
CA PRO A 160 -7.52 0.14 -15.80
C PRO A 160 -9.03 -0.12 -15.74
N ALA A 161 -9.50 -1.05 -16.58
CA ALA A 161 -10.86 -1.56 -16.43
C ALA A 161 -11.02 -2.18 -15.01
N PRO A 162 -12.18 -2.05 -14.34
CA PRO A 162 -12.37 -2.52 -12.97
C PRO A 162 -11.97 -3.99 -12.74
N GLY A 163 -12.32 -4.88 -13.66
CA GLY A 163 -11.91 -6.28 -13.60
C GLY A 163 -10.39 -6.45 -13.66
N ALA A 164 -9.72 -5.77 -14.59
CA ALA A 164 -8.27 -5.82 -14.72
C ALA A 164 -7.52 -5.17 -13.54
N LEU A 165 -8.15 -4.23 -12.83
CA LEU A 165 -7.61 -3.71 -11.57
C LEU A 165 -7.67 -4.77 -10.48
N ILE A 166 -8.84 -5.41 -10.28
CA ILE A 166 -9.01 -6.51 -9.31
C ILE A 166 -8.03 -7.65 -9.59
N ASP A 167 -7.99 -8.16 -10.82
CA ASP A 167 -7.07 -9.26 -11.19
C ASP A 167 -5.60 -8.93 -10.94
N ARG A 168 -5.23 -7.64 -11.03
CA ARG A 168 -3.86 -7.20 -10.77
C ARG A 168 -3.53 -7.17 -9.28
N ILE A 169 -4.46 -6.72 -8.45
CA ILE A 169 -4.19 -6.44 -7.03
C ILE A 169 -4.55 -7.60 -6.12
N ASP A 170 -5.45 -8.48 -6.55
CA ASP A 170 -6.15 -9.46 -5.71
C ASP A 170 -5.98 -10.91 -6.20
N ARG A 171 -4.82 -11.19 -6.79
CA ARG A 171 -4.45 -12.54 -7.27
C ARG A 171 -3.73 -13.30 -6.16
N PHE A 172 -3.81 -14.63 -6.21
CA PHE A 172 -3.05 -15.48 -5.31
C PHE A 172 -1.55 -15.46 -5.62
N HIS A 173 -0.75 -15.81 -4.63
CA HIS A 173 0.71 -15.75 -4.72
C HIS A 173 1.36 -17.13 -4.75
N ARG A 174 2.49 -17.21 -5.45
CA ARG A 174 3.34 -18.41 -5.44
C ARG A 174 4.38 -18.27 -4.34
N PRO A 175 4.23 -18.95 -3.18
CA PRO A 175 5.22 -18.85 -2.12
C PRO A 175 6.59 -19.38 -2.56
N PRO A 176 7.69 -18.69 -2.15
CA PRO A 176 9.03 -19.24 -2.24
C PRO A 176 9.11 -20.63 -1.58
N PRO A 177 9.94 -21.57 -2.09
CA PRO A 177 10.00 -22.93 -1.57
C PRO A 177 10.21 -23.02 -0.04
N ALA A 178 11.03 -22.14 0.53
CA ALA A 178 11.29 -22.08 1.97
C ALA A 178 10.08 -21.63 2.81
N ALA A 179 9.22 -20.76 2.26
CA ALA A 179 8.04 -20.25 2.94
C ALA A 179 6.83 -21.20 2.87
N ARG A 180 6.80 -22.10 1.87
CA ARG A 180 5.66 -23.02 1.61
C ARG A 180 5.08 -23.73 2.84
N PRO A 181 5.87 -24.26 3.79
CA PRO A 181 5.31 -24.97 4.94
C PRO A 181 4.57 -24.07 5.94
N ALA A 182 4.88 -22.77 5.96
CA ALA A 182 4.29 -21.78 6.85
C ALA A 182 3.36 -20.80 6.13
N TRP A 183 3.20 -20.96 4.81
CA TRP A 183 2.40 -20.10 3.97
C TRP A 183 0.92 -20.25 4.31
N ALA A 184 0.22 -19.13 4.37
CA ALA A 184 -1.23 -19.09 4.22
C ALA A 184 -1.63 -17.80 3.51
N GLU A 185 -2.74 -17.89 2.81
CA GLU A 185 -3.34 -16.82 2.04
C GLU A 185 -4.84 -16.94 2.21
N TRP A 186 -5.53 -15.83 2.44
CA TRP A 186 -6.98 -15.85 2.67
C TRP A 186 -7.65 -14.58 2.21
N ASP A 187 -8.90 -14.76 1.80
CA ASP A 187 -9.83 -13.70 1.48
C ASP A 187 -10.88 -13.57 2.57
N TYR A 188 -11.13 -12.35 3.04
CA TYR A 188 -12.29 -12.03 3.85
C TYR A 188 -13.32 -11.28 3.03
N PHE A 189 -14.55 -11.76 3.04
CA PHE A 189 -15.72 -11.06 2.52
C PHE A 189 -16.67 -10.78 3.68
N ASN A 190 -16.72 -9.52 4.10
CA ASN A 190 -17.49 -9.10 5.26
C ASN A 190 -18.71 -8.30 4.80
N PHE A 191 -19.80 -8.43 5.55
CA PHE A 191 -20.98 -7.62 5.31
C PHE A 191 -21.68 -7.23 6.60
N ILE A 192 -22.34 -6.08 6.56
CA ILE A 192 -23.28 -5.61 7.57
C ILE A 192 -24.53 -5.12 6.83
N ASP A 193 -25.67 -5.73 7.12
CA ASP A 193 -26.96 -5.32 6.59
C ASP A 193 -27.59 -4.26 7.52
N PRO A 194 -27.63 -2.98 7.11
CA PRO A 194 -28.21 -1.93 7.93
C PRO A 194 -29.73 -2.09 8.12
N ALA A 195 -30.42 -2.81 7.21
CA ALA A 195 -31.87 -2.99 7.29
C ALA A 195 -32.28 -3.94 8.42
N THR A 196 -31.49 -5.00 8.63
CA THR A 196 -31.79 -6.03 9.62
C THR A 196 -30.86 -6.00 10.82
N GLY A 197 -29.72 -5.30 10.74
CA GLY A 197 -28.64 -5.36 11.72
C GLY A 197 -27.83 -6.66 11.66
N ALA A 198 -28.07 -7.52 10.67
CA ALA A 198 -27.31 -8.76 10.50
C ALA A 198 -25.90 -8.46 9.99
N TYR A 199 -24.91 -9.24 10.43
CA TYR A 199 -23.55 -9.15 9.90
C TYR A 199 -22.96 -10.54 9.70
N GLY A 200 -21.93 -10.61 8.88
CA GLY A 200 -21.21 -11.86 8.68
C GLY A 200 -19.83 -11.68 8.07
N TYR A 201 -19.03 -12.73 8.25
CA TYR A 201 -17.67 -12.86 7.75
C TYR A 201 -17.59 -14.18 7.00
N LEU A 202 -17.21 -14.13 5.72
CA LEU A 202 -16.88 -15.29 4.94
C LEU A 202 -15.37 -15.27 4.66
N THR A 203 -14.65 -16.23 5.22
CA THR A 203 -13.23 -16.42 4.98
C THR A 203 -13.01 -17.61 4.06
N ILE A 204 -12.24 -17.42 3.01
CA ILE A 204 -11.76 -18.51 2.16
C ILE A 204 -10.25 -18.56 2.31
N LEU A 205 -9.72 -19.69 2.77
CA LEU A 205 -8.32 -19.83 3.15
C LEU A 205 -7.62 -20.89 2.29
N ALA A 206 -6.49 -20.51 1.72
CA ALA A 206 -5.50 -21.40 1.11
C ALA A 206 -4.24 -21.45 1.98
N GLY A 207 -3.99 -22.60 2.60
CA GLY A 207 -2.75 -22.90 3.28
C GLY A 207 -1.71 -23.49 2.34
N GLY A 208 -0.45 -23.37 2.74
CA GLY A 208 0.66 -24.11 2.17
C GLY A 208 0.40 -25.62 2.19
N GLN A 209 1.04 -26.33 1.26
CA GLN A 209 0.95 -27.80 1.14
C GLN A 209 -0.46 -28.34 0.81
N GLY A 210 -1.30 -27.54 0.14
CA GLY A 210 -2.59 -27.99 -0.38
C GLY A 210 -3.70 -28.09 0.67
N ARG A 211 -3.54 -27.45 1.83
CA ARG A 211 -4.58 -27.33 2.86
C ARG A 211 -5.41 -26.08 2.60
N GLY A 212 -6.68 -26.09 2.96
CA GLY A 212 -7.52 -24.90 2.88
C GLY A 212 -8.80 -25.06 3.68
N GLY A 213 -9.68 -24.07 3.56
CA GLY A 213 -10.99 -24.14 4.18
C GLY A 213 -11.86 -22.94 3.89
N VAL A 214 -13.14 -23.09 4.19
CA VAL A 214 -14.15 -22.03 4.13
C VAL A 214 -14.70 -21.86 5.53
N PHE A 215 -14.71 -20.63 6.03
CA PHE A 215 -15.23 -20.29 7.35
C PHE A 215 -16.31 -19.22 7.19
N LEU A 216 -17.48 -19.48 7.74
CA LEU A 216 -18.63 -18.58 7.67
C LEU A 216 -19.11 -18.30 9.08
N ARG A 217 -19.05 -17.03 9.47
CA ARG A 217 -19.65 -16.50 10.71
C ARG A 217 -20.83 -15.62 10.34
N ILE A 218 -21.99 -15.86 10.95
CA ILE A 218 -23.18 -15.05 10.74
C ILE A 218 -23.82 -14.70 12.08
N LYS A 219 -24.25 -13.45 12.20
CA LYS A 219 -25.06 -12.96 13.31
C LYS A 219 -26.31 -12.26 12.77
N GLN A 220 -27.47 -12.67 13.25
CA GLN A 220 -28.71 -11.88 13.15
C GLN A 220 -29.03 -11.30 14.53
N PRO A 221 -29.61 -10.08 14.61
CA PRO A 221 -30.04 -9.53 15.89
C PRO A 221 -31.01 -10.47 16.62
N GLY A 222 -30.79 -10.62 17.93
CA GLY A 222 -31.57 -11.51 18.78
C GLY A 222 -31.26 -13.01 18.65
N ARG A 223 -30.37 -13.45 17.75
CA ARG A 223 -29.98 -14.87 17.59
C ARG A 223 -28.57 -15.15 18.07
N ALA A 224 -28.21 -16.40 18.34
CA ALA A 224 -26.81 -16.78 18.54
C ALA A 224 -25.97 -16.48 17.29
N VAL A 225 -24.64 -16.33 17.45
CA VAL A 225 -23.75 -16.45 16.28
C VAL A 225 -23.74 -17.88 15.80
N GLU A 226 -23.78 -18.04 14.48
CA GLU A 226 -23.52 -19.30 13.80
C GLU A 226 -22.12 -19.27 13.19
N ASP A 227 -21.27 -20.21 13.60
CA ASP A 227 -19.92 -20.42 13.05
C ASP A 227 -19.87 -21.75 12.32
N ILE A 228 -19.54 -21.72 11.03
CA ILE A 228 -19.44 -22.90 10.16
C ILE A 228 -18.01 -22.98 9.63
N ALA A 229 -17.35 -24.11 9.86
CA ALA A 229 -16.03 -24.40 9.31
C ALA A 229 -16.10 -25.60 8.36
N ILE A 230 -15.60 -25.41 7.14
CA ILE A 230 -15.56 -26.41 6.08
C ILE A 230 -14.09 -26.60 5.65
N PRO A 231 -13.36 -27.56 6.26
CA PRO A 231 -12.02 -27.90 5.80
C PRO A 231 -12.03 -28.36 4.34
N ALA A 232 -11.02 -27.96 3.58
CA ALA A 232 -10.89 -28.26 2.16
C ALA A 232 -9.44 -28.57 1.78
N ALA A 233 -9.28 -29.23 0.63
CA ALA A 233 -7.98 -29.33 -0.03
C ALA A 233 -7.89 -28.29 -1.14
N VAL A 234 -6.69 -27.74 -1.34
CA VAL A 234 -6.36 -26.85 -2.46
C VAL A 234 -5.60 -27.68 -3.50
N ARG A 235 -6.11 -27.72 -4.73
CA ARG A 235 -5.57 -28.53 -5.84
C ARG A 235 -4.84 -27.66 -6.86
N PRO A 236 -3.97 -28.25 -7.70
CA PRO A 236 -3.40 -27.51 -8.82
C PRO A 236 -4.50 -26.93 -9.72
N GLY A 237 -4.42 -25.63 -10.03
CA GLY A 237 -5.41 -24.92 -10.84
C GLY A 237 -6.60 -24.33 -10.06
N ASP A 238 -6.69 -24.58 -8.75
CA ASP A 238 -7.73 -23.99 -7.90
C ASP A 238 -7.51 -22.49 -7.64
N LEU A 239 -6.27 -22.01 -7.73
CA LEU A 239 -5.90 -20.62 -7.44
C LEU A 239 -5.48 -19.88 -8.71
N GLY A 240 -6.05 -18.71 -8.95
CA GLY A 240 -5.64 -17.76 -9.98
C GLY A 240 -4.41 -16.98 -9.55
N PHE A 241 -3.33 -17.07 -10.33
CA PHE A 241 -2.09 -16.31 -10.07
C PHE A 241 -1.99 -15.03 -10.91
N ASP A 242 -2.91 -14.86 -11.86
CA ASP A 242 -3.01 -13.72 -12.78
C ASP A 242 -4.45 -13.14 -12.79
N SER A 243 -5.31 -13.65 -11.90
CA SER A 243 -6.69 -13.21 -11.69
C SER A 243 -7.09 -13.41 -10.24
N ALA A 244 -8.18 -12.76 -9.81
CA ALA A 244 -8.79 -12.97 -8.49
C ALA A 244 -9.72 -14.19 -8.43
N ASP A 245 -9.72 -15.01 -9.48
CA ASP A 245 -10.54 -16.22 -9.53
C ASP A 245 -9.92 -17.31 -8.66
N GLN A 246 -10.77 -18.00 -7.89
CA GLN A 246 -10.33 -19.11 -7.06
C GLN A 246 -11.44 -20.13 -6.81
N ARG A 247 -11.02 -21.32 -6.41
CA ARG A 247 -11.88 -22.43 -6.00
C ARG A 247 -11.25 -23.17 -4.83
N ILE A 248 -11.87 -23.11 -3.65
CA ILE A 248 -11.36 -23.81 -2.47
C ILE A 248 -12.46 -24.69 -1.90
N GLY A 249 -12.34 -26.00 -2.12
CA GLY A 249 -13.36 -26.96 -1.73
C GLY A 249 -14.74 -26.62 -2.33
N PRO A 250 -15.78 -26.38 -1.50
CA PRO A 250 -17.11 -26.00 -1.98
C PRO A 250 -17.23 -24.52 -2.38
N ALA A 251 -16.22 -23.70 -2.11
CA ALA A 251 -16.24 -22.28 -2.45
C ALA A 251 -15.68 -22.00 -3.84
N GLN A 252 -16.26 -20.99 -4.50
CA GLN A 252 -15.77 -20.40 -5.73
C GLN A 252 -15.93 -18.88 -5.65
N VAL A 253 -14.86 -18.17 -6.01
CA VAL A 253 -14.89 -16.70 -6.21
C VAL A 253 -14.51 -16.43 -7.66
N ARG A 254 -15.23 -15.52 -8.30
CA ARG A 254 -14.92 -15.05 -9.65
C ARG A 254 -14.96 -13.54 -9.73
N ASN A 255 -13.99 -12.96 -10.44
CA ASN A 255 -14.03 -11.58 -10.87
C ASN A 255 -14.87 -11.44 -12.15
N ALA A 256 -16.13 -11.05 -11.98
CA ALA A 256 -17.08 -10.81 -13.07
C ALA A 256 -17.09 -9.33 -13.50
N GLY A 257 -15.93 -8.89 -13.98
CA GLY A 257 -15.74 -7.56 -14.58
C GLY A 257 -15.68 -6.42 -13.55
N GLY A 258 -15.00 -6.63 -12.42
CA GLY A 258 -14.91 -5.65 -11.34
C GLY A 258 -15.89 -5.92 -10.19
N ARG A 259 -16.51 -7.09 -10.17
CA ARG A 259 -17.49 -7.52 -9.16
C ARG A 259 -17.18 -8.95 -8.77
N TYR A 260 -17.20 -9.26 -7.49
CA TYR A 260 -16.97 -10.61 -7.01
C TYR A 260 -18.28 -11.38 -7.01
N HIS A 261 -18.31 -12.52 -7.69
CA HIS A 261 -19.35 -13.53 -7.51
C HIS A 261 -18.80 -14.63 -6.61
N ILE A 262 -19.41 -14.80 -5.45
CA ILE A 262 -18.94 -15.65 -4.36
C ILE A 262 -20.00 -16.73 -4.13
N MET A 263 -19.61 -17.97 -4.33
CA MET A 263 -20.49 -19.13 -4.18
C MET A 263 -19.89 -20.09 -3.17
N VAL A 264 -20.72 -20.64 -2.27
CA VAL A 264 -20.37 -21.79 -1.43
C VAL A 264 -21.49 -22.82 -1.58
N ASN A 265 -21.14 -24.06 -1.93
CA ASN A 265 -22.10 -25.14 -2.11
C ASN A 265 -21.74 -26.34 -1.24
N ASP A 266 -22.14 -26.29 0.04
CA ASP A 266 -21.98 -27.37 1.03
C ASP A 266 -23.32 -27.65 1.72
N ALA A 267 -23.48 -28.84 2.30
CA ALA A 267 -24.70 -29.19 3.04
C ALA A 267 -24.89 -28.32 4.30
N ARG A 268 -23.80 -27.78 4.87
CA ARG A 268 -23.82 -26.90 6.05
C ARG A 268 -24.14 -25.45 5.69
N ALA A 269 -23.70 -24.99 4.51
CA ALA A 269 -23.89 -23.62 4.06
C ALA A 269 -24.02 -23.53 2.53
N ARG A 270 -25.05 -22.81 2.08
CA ARG A 270 -25.21 -22.36 0.70
C ARG A 270 -25.11 -20.83 0.65
N VAL A 271 -24.13 -20.33 -0.07
CA VAL A 271 -23.87 -18.90 -0.26
C VAL A 271 -23.89 -18.61 -1.75
N ASP A 272 -24.60 -17.57 -2.16
CA ASP A 272 -24.52 -16.98 -3.49
C ASP A 272 -24.60 -15.47 -3.33
N LEU A 273 -23.43 -14.82 -3.35
CA LEU A 273 -23.28 -13.40 -3.08
C LEU A 273 -22.57 -12.69 -4.22
N TRP A 274 -22.99 -11.45 -4.43
CA TRP A 274 -22.29 -10.48 -5.26
C TRP A 274 -21.77 -9.36 -4.38
N LEU A 275 -20.45 -9.18 -4.34
CA LEU A 275 -19.82 -7.99 -3.79
C LEU A 275 -19.45 -7.05 -4.95
N ILE A 276 -19.95 -5.83 -4.87
CA ILE A 276 -19.70 -4.76 -5.84
C ILE A 276 -18.88 -3.69 -5.13
N PRO A 277 -17.57 -3.59 -5.37
CA PRO A 277 -16.73 -2.54 -4.81
C PRO A 277 -17.20 -1.15 -5.26
N ASP A 278 -17.16 -0.18 -4.36
CA ASP A 278 -17.35 1.22 -4.73
C ASP A 278 -16.07 1.71 -5.45
N PRO A 279 -16.15 2.27 -6.67
CA PRO A 279 -14.96 2.76 -7.38
C PRO A 279 -14.15 3.73 -6.53
N GLY A 280 -12.82 3.61 -6.52
CA GLY A 280 -11.90 4.48 -5.77
C GLY A 280 -11.80 4.19 -4.26
N PHE A 281 -12.54 3.23 -3.72
CA PHE A 281 -12.43 2.77 -2.33
C PHE A 281 -11.64 1.45 -2.25
N TYR A 282 -10.34 1.53 -2.51
CA TYR A 282 -9.43 0.40 -2.40
C TYR A 282 -8.08 0.82 -1.84
N LEU A 283 -7.37 -0.12 -1.23
CA LEU A 283 -5.98 0.03 -0.82
C LEU A 283 -5.12 -0.92 -1.66
N PRO A 284 -4.03 -0.45 -2.29
CA PRO A 284 -3.19 -1.27 -3.13
C PRO A 284 -2.38 -2.27 -2.28
N PRO A 285 -1.82 -3.33 -2.89
CA PRO A 285 -1.12 -4.36 -2.15
C PRO A 285 0.12 -3.78 -1.44
N GLY A 286 0.24 -4.07 -0.15
CA GLY A 286 1.43 -3.80 0.65
C GLY A 286 2.06 -5.12 1.08
N GLU A 287 3.38 -5.22 1.02
CA GLU A 287 4.11 -6.38 1.53
C GLU A 287 5.27 -5.91 2.42
N THR A 288 5.44 -6.60 3.54
CA THR A 288 6.62 -6.54 4.39
C THR A 288 7.31 -7.90 4.29
N ALA A 289 8.57 -7.89 3.87
CA ALA A 289 9.39 -9.09 3.77
C ALA A 289 10.69 -8.90 4.58
N GLY A 290 10.96 -9.82 5.50
CA GLY A 290 12.26 -10.03 6.12
C GLY A 290 12.83 -11.39 5.72
N ASP A 291 13.97 -11.77 6.30
CA ASP A 291 14.71 -13.00 5.91
C ASP A 291 13.88 -14.30 6.05
N THR A 292 12.94 -14.33 7.00
CA THR A 292 12.13 -15.52 7.33
C THR A 292 10.63 -15.28 7.32
N VAL A 293 10.20 -14.01 7.25
CA VAL A 293 8.79 -13.62 7.35
C VAL A 293 8.39 -12.81 6.14
N ILE A 294 7.33 -13.27 5.47
CA ILE A 294 6.64 -12.53 4.42
C ILE A 294 5.24 -12.26 4.96
N SER A 295 4.76 -11.02 4.87
CA SER A 295 3.36 -10.70 5.15
C SER A 295 2.93 -9.58 4.24
N GLY A 296 1.86 -9.83 3.49
CA GLY A 296 1.26 -8.83 2.64
C GLY A 296 -0.25 -8.83 2.76
N TYR A 297 -0.83 -7.71 2.36
CA TYR A 297 -2.26 -7.46 2.40
C TYR A 297 -2.67 -6.52 1.28
N VAL A 298 -3.91 -6.63 0.86
CA VAL A 298 -4.58 -5.73 -0.07
C VAL A 298 -6.03 -5.59 0.37
N VAL A 299 -6.65 -4.43 0.11
CA VAL A 299 -8.07 -4.23 0.37
C VAL A 299 -8.74 -3.80 -0.93
N PRO A 300 -9.17 -4.76 -1.77
CA PRO A 300 -9.79 -4.45 -3.06
C PRO A 300 -11.12 -3.71 -2.92
N ALA A 301 -11.81 -3.90 -1.79
CA ALA A 301 -13.04 -3.18 -1.47
C ALA A 301 -13.04 -2.71 -0.01
N VAL A 302 -12.47 -1.53 0.23
CA VAL A 302 -12.61 -0.84 1.54
C VAL A 302 -14.07 -0.51 1.79
N ARG A 303 -14.82 -0.22 0.71
CA ARG A 303 -16.27 -0.08 0.73
C ARG A 303 -16.88 -0.72 -0.51
N GLY A 304 -18.02 -1.40 -0.33
CA GLY A 304 -18.81 -1.95 -1.43
C GLY A 304 -20.25 -2.23 -1.04
N ARG A 305 -21.01 -2.89 -1.92
CA ARG A 305 -22.35 -3.40 -1.65
C ARG A 305 -22.43 -4.90 -1.88
N VAL A 306 -23.02 -5.60 -0.92
CA VAL A 306 -23.29 -7.03 -0.98
C VAL A 306 -24.77 -7.27 -1.23
N ARG A 307 -25.06 -8.14 -2.18
CA ARG A 307 -26.40 -8.67 -2.43
C ARG A 307 -26.35 -10.17 -2.68
N GLY A 308 -27.46 -10.85 -2.47
CA GLY A 308 -27.59 -12.28 -2.70
C GLY A 308 -28.18 -12.99 -1.50
N GLU A 309 -27.83 -14.26 -1.32
CA GLU A 309 -28.46 -15.11 -0.31
C GLU A 309 -27.45 -15.99 0.42
N ILE A 310 -27.69 -16.15 1.71
CA ILE A 310 -26.98 -17.10 2.57
C ILE A 310 -28.03 -17.98 3.24
N ARG A 311 -27.87 -19.30 3.08
CA ARG A 311 -28.69 -20.31 3.75
C ARG A 311 -27.80 -21.27 4.53
N THR A 312 -28.08 -21.42 5.80
CA THR A 312 -27.52 -22.46 6.67
C THR A 312 -28.66 -23.39 7.11
N ARG A 313 -28.40 -24.23 8.11
CA ARG A 313 -29.47 -25.03 8.73
C ARG A 313 -30.49 -24.15 9.45
N ASP A 314 -30.04 -23.09 10.11
CA ASP A 314 -30.84 -22.31 11.07
C ASP A 314 -31.09 -20.86 10.62
N ILE A 315 -30.34 -20.39 9.61
CA ILE A 315 -30.39 -19.03 9.09
C ILE A 315 -30.72 -19.05 7.59
N SER A 316 -31.66 -18.19 7.20
CA SER A 316 -31.86 -17.78 5.81
C SER A 316 -31.80 -16.26 5.76
N LEU A 317 -30.80 -15.73 5.09
CA LEU A 317 -30.54 -14.30 4.99
C LEU A 317 -30.48 -13.88 3.53
N ARG A 318 -31.34 -12.93 3.16
CA ARG A 318 -31.32 -12.30 1.84
C ARG A 318 -30.81 -10.88 1.98
N LEU A 319 -29.74 -10.58 1.26
CA LEU A 319 -29.09 -9.28 1.24
C LEU A 319 -29.48 -8.57 -0.06
N GLU A 320 -30.04 -7.38 0.03
CA GLU A 320 -30.37 -6.57 -1.17
C GLU A 320 -29.28 -5.53 -1.45
N ARG A 321 -28.76 -4.91 -0.39
CA ARG A 321 -27.78 -3.82 -0.48
C ARG A 321 -26.98 -3.66 0.82
N ALA A 322 -26.53 -4.76 1.41
CA ALA A 322 -25.71 -4.70 2.62
C ALA A 322 -24.39 -3.97 2.36
N ALA A 323 -23.86 -3.29 3.38
CA ALA A 323 -22.52 -2.73 3.32
C ALA A 323 -21.50 -3.87 3.21
N GLY A 324 -20.52 -3.75 2.32
CA GLY A 324 -19.52 -4.78 2.07
C GLY A 324 -18.10 -4.29 2.25
N TYR A 325 -17.24 -5.19 2.71
CA TYR A 325 -15.79 -5.03 2.80
C TYR A 325 -15.11 -6.30 2.30
N HIS A 326 -13.97 -6.15 1.64
CA HIS A 326 -13.14 -7.28 1.26
C HIS A 326 -11.66 -6.94 1.33
N ASP A 327 -10.91 -7.82 2.00
CA ASP A 327 -9.46 -7.86 1.97
C ASP A 327 -8.94 -9.25 1.61
N HIS A 328 -7.67 -9.27 1.26
CA HIS A 328 -6.90 -10.45 0.95
C HIS A 328 -5.52 -10.31 1.56
N ASN A 329 -5.11 -11.31 2.33
CA ASN A 329 -3.83 -11.32 3.04
C ASN A 329 -3.05 -12.57 2.67
N TRP A 330 -1.73 -12.46 2.60
CA TRP A 330 -0.83 -13.56 2.29
C TRP A 330 0.44 -13.50 3.12
N GLY A 331 1.11 -14.65 3.30
CA GLY A 331 2.41 -14.67 3.96
C GLY A 331 2.69 -15.90 4.80
N THR A 332 3.73 -15.78 5.61
CA THR A 332 4.11 -16.72 6.65
C THR A 332 3.59 -16.23 8.00
N TRP A 333 2.65 -16.97 8.60
CA TRP A 333 1.87 -16.46 9.74
C TRP A 333 2.34 -16.96 11.10
N ARG A 334 3.45 -17.71 11.14
CA ARG A 334 4.03 -18.16 12.41
C ARG A 334 4.64 -16.97 13.15
N GLY A 335 4.16 -16.70 14.36
CA GLY A 335 4.69 -15.61 15.19
C GLY A 335 4.24 -14.21 14.73
N VAL A 336 3.20 -14.13 13.91
CA VAL A 336 2.60 -12.87 13.47
C VAL A 336 1.32 -12.63 14.27
N THR A 337 1.18 -11.41 14.79
CA THR A 337 -0.04 -10.90 15.43
C THR A 337 -0.41 -9.57 14.79
N TRP A 338 -1.68 -9.20 14.79
CA TRP A 338 -2.13 -7.98 14.15
C TRP A 338 -3.29 -7.33 14.91
N GLU A 339 -3.43 -6.03 14.71
CA GLU A 339 -4.61 -5.26 15.02
C GLU A 339 -5.14 -4.66 13.72
N TRP A 340 -6.47 -4.70 13.53
CA TRP A 340 -7.08 -4.24 12.29
C TRP A 340 -8.49 -3.71 12.57
N GLY A 341 -8.87 -2.65 11.86
CA GLY A 341 -10.23 -2.14 11.91
C GLY A 341 -10.56 -1.23 10.74
N GLU A 342 -11.84 -1.23 10.40
CA GLU A 342 -12.42 -0.59 9.25
C GLU A 342 -13.70 0.13 9.65
N GLY A 343 -13.95 1.28 9.02
CA GLY A 343 -15.18 2.03 9.20
C GLY A 343 -15.63 2.61 7.89
N GLY A 344 -16.92 2.53 7.59
CA GLY A 344 -17.47 3.06 6.35
C GLY A 344 -18.88 3.59 6.57
N GLY A 345 -19.20 4.70 5.91
CA GLY A 345 -20.51 5.34 6.03
C GLY A 345 -20.99 5.90 4.71
N GLU A 346 -22.31 5.89 4.53
CA GLU A 346 -22.95 6.76 3.55
C GLU A 346 -23.08 8.18 4.12
N ALA A 347 -23.25 9.17 3.25
CA ALA A 347 -23.55 10.53 3.69
C ALA A 347 -24.92 10.53 4.37
N MET A 348 -24.96 10.81 5.67
CA MET A 348 -26.23 11.01 6.38
C MET A 348 -26.68 12.47 6.21
N PRO A 349 -27.97 12.74 5.93
CA PRO A 349 -28.54 14.08 6.10
C PRO A 349 -28.38 14.50 7.56
N LEU A 350 -27.92 15.73 7.82
CA LEU A 350 -27.90 16.25 9.19
C LEU A 350 -29.33 16.21 9.76
N PRO A 351 -29.54 15.76 11.00
CA PRO A 351 -30.70 16.24 11.75
C PRO A 351 -30.57 17.76 11.83
N ALA A 352 -31.62 18.49 11.45
CA ALA A 352 -31.62 19.95 11.48
C ALA A 352 -31.29 20.45 12.90
N ARG A 353 -30.03 20.78 13.16
CA ARG A 353 -29.65 21.43 14.42
C ARG A 353 -30.12 22.87 14.34
N HIS A 354 -31.20 23.19 15.04
CA HIS A 354 -31.48 24.56 15.45
C HIS A 354 -30.29 25.11 16.24
N GLY A 355 -29.65 26.17 15.71
CA GLY A 355 -28.90 27.12 16.54
C GLY A 355 -27.36 27.07 16.55
N ALA A 356 -26.67 26.40 15.62
CA ALA A 356 -25.21 26.52 15.53
C ALA A 356 -24.80 27.52 14.43
N THR A 357 -24.43 28.73 14.83
CA THR A 357 -23.85 29.76 13.96
C THR A 357 -22.49 29.29 13.44
N ALA A 358 -22.34 29.26 12.11
CA ALA A 358 -21.10 28.98 11.43
C ALA A 358 -20.06 30.09 11.73
N ALA A 359 -19.11 29.79 12.60
CA ALA A 359 -17.97 30.65 12.87
C ALA A 359 -16.72 29.78 13.12
N ALA A 360 -16.04 29.45 12.04
CA ALA A 360 -14.59 29.24 11.91
C ALA A 360 -14.33 28.60 10.54
N GLY A 361 -13.44 29.19 9.74
CA GLY A 361 -13.06 28.78 8.38
C GLY A 361 -12.32 27.43 8.28
N GLY A 362 -12.81 26.39 8.94
CA GLY A 362 -12.46 25.02 8.63
C GLY A 362 -13.14 24.63 7.32
N ASN A 363 -12.37 24.10 6.38
CA ASN A 363 -12.88 23.44 5.19
C ASN A 363 -13.59 22.15 5.64
N VAL A 364 -14.80 22.30 6.18
CA VAL A 364 -15.64 21.15 6.55
C VAL A 364 -15.96 20.45 5.24
N LEU A 365 -15.34 19.29 5.00
CA LEU A 365 -15.83 18.29 4.06
C LEU A 365 -17.19 17.81 4.56
N ALA A 366 -18.18 18.69 4.44
CA ALA A 366 -19.55 18.43 4.80
C ALA A 366 -20.09 17.49 3.72
N HIS A 367 -20.64 16.35 4.15
CA HIS A 367 -21.55 15.50 3.37
C HIS A 367 -20.97 14.49 2.38
N ALA A 368 -19.73 14.06 2.54
CA ALA A 368 -19.17 12.96 1.76
C ALA A 368 -19.26 11.62 2.51
N GLY A 369 -19.96 10.62 1.96
CA GLY A 369 -19.83 9.25 2.47
C GLY A 369 -18.38 8.79 2.33
N GLY A 370 -17.76 8.32 3.40
CA GLY A 370 -16.33 7.99 3.45
C GLY A 370 -16.04 6.58 3.95
N ALA A 371 -14.75 6.30 4.06
CA ALA A 371 -14.23 5.11 4.73
C ALA A 371 -12.89 5.39 5.40
N VAL A 372 -12.61 4.65 6.45
CA VAL A 372 -11.33 4.64 7.15
C VAL A 372 -10.89 3.20 7.35
N LEU A 373 -9.58 2.98 7.34
CA LEU A 373 -8.96 1.68 7.59
C LEU A 373 -7.73 1.92 8.45
N TYR A 374 -7.58 1.17 9.52
CA TYR A 374 -6.35 1.14 10.29
C TYR A 374 -5.89 -0.28 10.52
N GLY A 375 -4.59 -0.45 10.64
CA GLY A 375 -4.02 -1.72 11.01
C GLY A 375 -2.57 -1.62 11.42
N GLU A 376 -2.17 -2.56 12.26
CA GLU A 376 -0.80 -2.79 12.68
C GLU A 376 -0.48 -4.28 12.58
N LEU A 377 0.72 -4.58 12.08
CA LEU A 377 1.25 -5.93 12.03
C LEU A 377 2.48 -6.00 12.95
N HIS A 378 2.46 -6.97 13.86
CA HIS A 378 3.58 -7.29 14.74
C HIS A 378 4.15 -8.65 14.38
N VAL A 379 5.46 -8.70 14.13
CA VAL A 379 6.20 -9.93 13.85
C VAL A 379 7.13 -10.22 15.04
N ALA A 380 7.04 -11.42 15.61
CA ALA A 380 7.87 -11.83 16.74
C ALA A 380 9.36 -11.81 16.36
N GLY A 381 10.20 -11.14 17.18
CA GLY A 381 11.64 -11.00 16.95
C GLY A 381 12.05 -9.76 16.14
N SER A 382 11.08 -8.99 15.64
CA SER A 382 11.33 -7.67 15.06
C SER A 382 11.41 -6.61 16.17
N ALA A 383 12.47 -5.79 16.20
CA ALA A 383 12.49 -4.66 17.12
C ALA A 383 11.39 -3.64 16.73
N PRO A 384 10.73 -2.98 17.71
CA PRO A 384 9.78 -1.90 17.43
C PRO A 384 10.43 -0.86 16.51
N GLY A 385 9.80 -0.58 15.37
CA GLY A 385 10.31 0.37 14.37
C GLY A 385 11.44 -0.13 13.45
N VAL A 386 11.92 -1.37 13.60
CA VAL A 386 12.95 -1.98 12.70
C VAL A 386 12.42 -3.18 11.92
N GLY A 387 11.16 -3.59 12.15
CA GLY A 387 10.52 -4.65 11.35
C GLY A 387 8.99 -4.65 11.36
N GLY A 388 8.35 -3.59 11.86
CA GLY A 388 6.93 -3.36 11.73
C GLY A 388 6.72 -1.91 11.30
N ARG A 389 5.94 -1.69 10.24
CA ARG A 389 5.51 -0.33 9.89
C ARG A 389 4.62 0.18 11.03
N PRO A 390 4.80 1.44 11.49
CA PRO A 390 3.89 2.00 12.47
C PRO A 390 2.45 1.89 11.96
N ALA A 391 1.51 1.64 12.88
CA ALA A 391 0.09 1.61 12.56
C ALA A 391 -0.27 2.82 11.69
N ALA A 392 -1.00 2.59 10.60
CA ALA A 392 -1.39 3.64 9.67
C ALA A 392 -2.91 3.70 9.57
N LEU A 393 -3.45 4.91 9.57
CA LEU A 393 -4.84 5.19 9.26
C LEU A 393 -4.93 5.71 7.82
N PHE A 394 -5.68 4.98 7.00
CA PHE A 394 -6.02 5.35 5.64
C PHE A 394 -7.41 5.95 5.58
N VAL A 395 -7.59 6.99 4.78
CA VAL A 395 -8.84 7.76 4.73
C VAL A 395 -9.28 7.96 3.28
N TRP A 396 -10.57 7.70 3.03
CA TRP A 396 -11.24 7.95 1.76
C TRP A 396 -12.50 8.76 1.96
N ALA A 397 -12.85 9.58 0.97
CA ALA A 397 -14.14 10.26 0.91
C ALA A 397 -14.68 10.27 -0.52
N ARG A 398 -16.00 10.37 -0.68
CA ARG A 398 -16.58 10.76 -1.97
C ARG A 398 -16.44 12.28 -2.13
N PRO A 399 -15.76 12.80 -3.16
CA PRO A 399 -15.80 14.22 -3.43
C PRO A 399 -17.23 14.64 -3.83
N GLN A 400 -17.51 15.95 -3.90
CA GLN A 400 -18.87 16.47 -4.12
C GLN A 400 -19.55 15.80 -5.34
N PRO A 401 -20.88 15.62 -5.34
CA PRO A 401 -21.61 14.85 -6.37
C PRO A 401 -21.32 15.27 -7.83
N ASP A 402 -20.98 16.55 -8.05
CA ASP A 402 -20.70 17.13 -9.36
C ASP A 402 -19.21 17.11 -9.75
N SER A 403 -18.34 16.61 -8.88
CA SER A 403 -16.90 16.49 -9.16
C SER A 403 -16.60 15.21 -9.95
N ALA A 404 -15.75 15.34 -10.97
CA ALA A 404 -15.13 14.19 -11.62
C ALA A 404 -13.81 13.87 -10.89
N PRO A 405 -13.53 12.60 -10.57
CA PRO A 405 -14.31 11.38 -10.85
C PRO A 405 -15.45 11.13 -9.84
N ARG A 406 -16.54 10.49 -10.30
CA ARG A 406 -17.74 10.13 -9.50
C ARG A 406 -17.53 9.04 -8.43
N GLY A 407 -16.28 8.69 -8.12
CA GLY A 407 -15.89 7.61 -7.21
C GLY A 407 -15.48 8.09 -5.81
N GLY A 408 -14.92 7.20 -5.01
CA GLY A 408 -14.11 7.57 -3.85
C GLY A 408 -12.80 8.19 -4.28
N ALA A 409 -12.24 8.99 -3.38
CA ALA A 409 -10.91 9.55 -3.48
C ALA A 409 -10.12 9.14 -2.25
N PHE A 410 -8.91 8.64 -2.47
CA PHE A 410 -7.94 8.48 -1.41
C PHE A 410 -7.53 9.87 -0.91
N LEU A 411 -7.68 10.10 0.39
CA LEU A 411 -7.34 11.38 0.99
C LEU A 411 -6.01 11.29 1.71
N ALA A 412 -5.78 10.27 2.54
CA ALA A 412 -4.58 10.26 3.37
C ALA A 412 -4.17 8.85 3.79
N ALA A 413 -2.86 8.69 4.01
CA ALA A 413 -2.29 7.71 4.93
C ALA A 413 -1.58 8.50 6.02
N MET A 414 -1.94 8.28 7.29
CA MET A 414 -1.35 8.98 8.42
C MET A 414 -0.86 7.95 9.44
N PRO A 415 0.30 8.16 10.09
CA PRO A 415 0.68 7.32 11.21
C PRO A 415 -0.32 7.51 12.35
N VAL A 416 -0.77 6.40 12.91
CA VAL A 416 -1.56 6.37 14.14
C VAL A 416 -0.64 6.77 15.29
N THR A 417 -1.06 7.77 16.04
CA THR A 417 -0.34 8.33 17.17
C THR A 417 -0.83 7.76 18.50
N ALA A 418 -2.11 7.35 18.57
CA ALA A 418 -2.67 6.68 19.73
C ALA A 418 -3.93 5.88 19.35
N ILE A 419 -4.11 4.75 20.04
CA ILE A 419 -5.39 4.03 20.09
C ILE A 419 -5.79 3.94 21.56
N ARG A 420 -7.00 4.42 21.88
CA ARG A 420 -7.53 4.47 23.25
C ARG A 420 -8.75 3.58 23.36
N TYR A 421 -8.76 2.77 24.39
CA TYR A 421 -9.82 1.81 24.71
C TYR A 421 -10.47 2.18 26.03
N GLU A 422 -11.75 2.54 25.99
CA GLU A 422 -12.47 3.08 27.14
C GLU A 422 -13.76 2.28 27.42
N GLY A 423 -14.28 2.41 28.65
CA GLY A 423 -15.57 1.83 29.02
C GLY A 423 -15.61 0.29 28.97
N TRP A 424 -14.53 -0.38 29.34
CA TRP A 424 -14.45 -1.84 29.33
C TRP A 424 -15.62 -2.51 30.04
N HIS A 425 -16.23 -3.49 29.37
CA HIS A 425 -17.34 -4.27 29.87
C HIS A 425 -17.12 -5.77 29.60
N PRO A 426 -17.89 -6.66 30.25
CA PRO A 426 -17.97 -8.06 29.88
C PRO A 426 -18.17 -8.22 28.36
N GLY A 427 -17.20 -8.81 27.67
CA GLY A 427 -17.32 -9.19 26.26
C GLY A 427 -17.61 -10.69 26.09
N PRO A 428 -17.30 -11.26 24.92
CA PRO A 428 -17.65 -12.63 24.59
C PRO A 428 -16.79 -13.65 25.34
N VAL A 429 -17.29 -14.88 25.45
CA VAL A 429 -16.57 -16.04 26.02
C VAL A 429 -15.80 -16.79 24.92
N LEU A 430 -14.50 -16.55 24.80
CA LEU A 430 -13.62 -17.25 23.86
C LEU A 430 -12.91 -18.40 24.56
N ALA A 431 -13.04 -19.62 24.04
CA ALA A 431 -12.45 -20.84 24.61
C ALA A 431 -12.72 -21.03 26.12
N GLY A 432 -13.96 -20.78 26.55
CA GLY A 432 -14.38 -20.89 27.95
C GLY A 432 -13.95 -19.74 28.85
N ARG A 433 -13.28 -18.71 28.31
CA ARG A 433 -12.85 -17.53 29.06
C ARG A 433 -13.58 -16.29 28.58
N ARG A 434 -14.13 -15.51 29.51
CA ARG A 434 -14.74 -14.22 29.20
C ARG A 434 -13.64 -13.21 28.87
N VAL A 435 -13.68 -12.67 27.66
CA VAL A 435 -12.76 -11.64 27.18
C VAL A 435 -13.47 -10.29 27.31
N PRO A 436 -12.89 -9.30 28.01
CA PRO A 436 -13.48 -7.97 28.12
C PRO A 436 -13.45 -7.26 26.76
N ALA A 437 -14.41 -6.38 26.52
CA ALA A 437 -14.49 -5.56 25.32
C ALA A 437 -14.63 -4.08 25.69
N PRO A 438 -14.02 -3.15 24.95
CA PRO A 438 -14.18 -1.71 25.17
C PRO A 438 -15.58 -1.28 24.72
N ALA A 439 -16.17 -0.28 25.39
CA ALA A 439 -17.40 0.37 24.91
C ALA A 439 -17.09 1.43 23.84
N ASP A 440 -15.93 2.08 23.94
CA ASP A 440 -15.51 3.11 23.00
C ASP A 440 -14.04 2.89 22.62
N VAL A 441 -13.75 3.04 21.33
CA VAL A 441 -12.39 3.00 20.77
C VAL A 441 -12.15 4.33 20.06
N THR A 442 -11.05 5.01 20.40
CA THR A 442 -10.63 6.23 19.71
C THR A 442 -9.29 6.02 19.04
N VAL A 443 -9.22 6.26 17.73
CA VAL A 443 -7.99 6.19 16.94
C VAL A 443 -7.59 7.61 16.55
N GLU A 444 -6.40 8.03 16.97
CA GLU A 444 -5.82 9.34 16.67
C GLU A 444 -4.68 9.17 15.67
N ALA A 445 -4.71 9.90 14.55
CA ALA A 445 -3.65 9.87 13.55
C ALA A 445 -3.32 11.28 13.06
N GLY A 446 -2.06 11.50 12.67
CA GLY A 446 -1.65 12.82 12.19
C GLY A 446 -0.30 12.83 11.48
N ALA A 447 -0.15 13.78 10.55
CA ALA A 447 1.09 14.02 9.83
C ALA A 447 1.24 15.52 9.55
N GLY A 448 2.27 16.14 10.13
CA GLY A 448 2.47 17.59 10.01
C GLY A 448 1.29 18.37 10.62
N ALA A 449 0.61 19.16 9.79
CA ALA A 449 -0.57 19.94 10.20
C ALA A 449 -1.89 19.15 10.11
N ASP A 450 -1.90 17.99 9.44
CA ASP A 450 -3.10 17.18 9.30
C ASP A 450 -3.30 16.30 10.54
N HIS A 451 -4.54 16.24 11.03
CA HIS A 451 -4.93 15.42 12.17
C HIS A 451 -6.34 14.87 11.96
N ILE A 452 -6.57 13.63 12.40
CA ILE A 452 -7.87 12.99 12.38
C ILE A 452 -8.07 12.14 13.64
N SER A 453 -9.26 12.23 14.22
CA SER A 453 -9.73 11.38 15.31
C SER A 453 -10.93 10.57 14.83
N VAL A 454 -10.87 9.26 15.01
CA VAL A 454 -11.96 8.34 14.70
C VAL A 454 -12.50 7.76 15.99
N HIS A 455 -13.77 8.03 16.28
CA HIS A 455 -14.46 7.50 17.45
C HIS A 455 -15.39 6.37 17.04
N ILE A 456 -15.16 5.18 17.59
CA ILE A 456 -15.93 3.96 17.35
C ILE A 456 -16.63 3.60 18.65
N ARG A 457 -17.96 3.46 18.61
CA ARG A 457 -18.75 2.95 19.74
C ARG A 457 -19.12 1.50 19.51
N VAL A 458 -18.85 0.67 20.50
CA VAL A 458 -19.12 -0.77 20.52
C VAL A 458 -20.46 -0.99 21.23
N TRP A 459 -21.46 -1.41 20.49
CA TRP A 459 -22.82 -1.58 21.03
C TRP A 459 -23.14 -3.02 21.42
N ASP A 460 -22.47 -4.01 20.84
CA ASP A 460 -22.85 -5.41 20.99
C ASP A 460 -21.66 -6.37 21.04
N ALA A 461 -20.84 -6.30 22.10
CA ALA A 461 -19.75 -7.26 22.31
C ALA A 461 -20.24 -8.63 22.80
N LEU A 462 -21.51 -8.76 23.22
CA LEU A 462 -22.09 -9.99 23.74
C LEU A 462 -22.84 -10.79 22.68
N ALA A 463 -23.22 -10.17 21.56
CA ALA A 463 -23.88 -10.82 20.44
C ALA A 463 -23.12 -12.03 19.92
N SER A 464 -21.80 -12.10 20.11
CA SER A 464 -21.00 -13.21 19.61
C SER A 464 -21.42 -14.56 20.21
N ILE A 465 -22.19 -14.59 21.32
CA ILE A 465 -22.52 -15.82 22.05
C ILE A 465 -23.84 -15.68 22.82
N ALA A 466 -24.97 -16.01 22.19
CA ALA A 466 -26.19 -16.34 22.94
C ALA A 466 -26.56 -17.79 22.63
N GLY A 467 -25.78 -18.73 23.15
CA GLY A 467 -26.00 -20.16 22.94
C GLY A 467 -25.23 -21.01 23.94
N GLN A 468 -25.44 -20.78 25.25
CA GLN A 468 -25.30 -21.81 26.28
C GLN A 468 -25.88 -21.30 27.61
N GLY A 469 -27.01 -21.87 28.01
CA GLY A 469 -27.55 -21.79 29.37
C GLY A 469 -29.05 -21.55 29.45
N GLY A 470 -29.83 -22.63 29.58
CA GLY A 470 -31.25 -22.54 29.97
C GLY A 470 -32.02 -23.86 29.86
N SER A 471 -31.90 -24.68 30.91
CA SER A 471 -32.60 -25.94 31.29
C SER A 471 -32.47 -27.16 30.38
#